data_AF-A0A519F525-F1
#
_entry.id   AF-A0A519F525-F1
#
_cell.length_a   1.000
_cell.length_b   1.000
_cell.length_c   1.000
_cell.angle_alpha   90.00
_cell.angle_beta   90.00
_cell.angle_gamma   90.00
#
_symmetry.space_group_name_H-M   'P 1'
#
loop_
_entity.id
_entity.type
_entity.pdbx_description
1 polymer ?
#
loop_
_entity_poly.entity_id
_entity_poly.type
_entity_poly.pdbx_seq_one_letter_code
_entity_poly.pdbx_strand_id
1 'polypeptide(L)' 'MNDLSLFLPCAAGVEDYLAQEVHALTGRVGEDLVAMRGGVRVRADWREALRLNLHSRLAQRVLIELAHAPYRNEHDL' A
#
# COMPACT_ATOMS: atom_id res chain seq x y z
N MET A 1 -16.16 -4.29 -7.73
CA MET A 1 -14.75 -4.36 -8.21
C MET A 1 -13.90 -4.38 -6.95
N ASN A 2 -13.04 -5.38 -6.79
CA ASN A 2 -12.44 -5.74 -5.49
C ASN A 2 -11.68 -4.57 -4.86
N ASP A 3 -12.02 -4.27 -3.61
CA ASP A 3 -11.27 -3.34 -2.76
C ASP A 3 -10.13 -4.10 -2.08
N LEU A 4 -8.89 -3.76 -2.43
CA LEU A 4 -7.67 -4.37 -1.92
C LEU A 4 -7.03 -3.45 -0.89
N SER A 5 -6.52 -4.03 0.20
CA SER A 5 -5.58 -3.33 1.09
C SER A 5 -4.17 -3.53 0.56
N LEU A 6 -3.52 -2.46 0.12
CA LEU A 6 -2.15 -2.48 -0.38
C LEU A 6 -1.19 -1.82 0.61
N PHE A 7 0.04 -2.35 0.67
CA PHE A 7 1.16 -1.70 1.34
C PHE A 7 2.31 -1.50 0.36
N LEU A 8 2.79 -0.25 0.28
CA LEU A 8 3.87 0.17 -0.59
C LEU A 8 5.06 0.61 0.29
N PRO A 9 6.05 -0.27 0.53
CA PRO A 9 7.23 0.10 1.30
C PRO A 9 8.11 1.11 0.55
N CYS A 10 8.77 2.00 1.29
CA CYS A 10 9.75 2.95 0.77
C CYS A 10 10.96 3.09 1.71
N ALA A 11 11.97 3.87 1.30
CA ALA A 11 13.02 4.29 2.20
C ALA A 11 12.44 5.13 3.36
N ALA A 12 13.08 5.10 4.53
CA ALA A 12 12.64 5.90 5.67
C ALA A 12 12.83 7.40 5.39
N GLY A 13 11.84 8.21 5.74
CA GLY A 13 11.85 9.67 5.56
C GLY A 13 11.28 10.15 4.21
N VAL A 14 10.79 9.25 3.36
CA VAL A 14 10.13 9.62 2.09
C VAL A 14 8.66 9.19 2.02
N GLU A 15 8.07 8.78 3.13
CA GLU A 15 6.69 8.31 3.23
C GLU A 15 5.68 9.33 2.68
N ASP A 16 5.84 10.62 3.02
CA ASP A 16 4.94 11.69 2.55
C ASP A 16 5.08 11.94 1.04
N TYR A 17 6.29 11.81 0.49
CA TYR A 17 6.50 11.90 -0.96
C TYR A 17 5.87 10.71 -1.69
N LEU A 18 6.00 9.50 -1.14
CA LEU A 18 5.31 8.34 -1.67
C LEU A 18 3.78 8.51 -1.56
N ALA A 19 3.27 9.05 -0.45
CA ALA A 19 1.83 9.29 -0.30
C ALA A 19 1.31 10.28 -1.35
N GLN A 20 2.05 11.36 -1.62
CA GLN A 20 1.72 12.30 -2.70
C GLN A 20 1.74 11.62 -4.09
N GLU A 21 2.72 10.76 -4.36
CA GLU A 21 2.79 9.99 -5.61
C GLU A 21 1.59 9.03 -5.75
N VAL A 22 1.27 8.28 -4.70
CA VAL A 22 0.13 7.36 -4.68
C VAL A 22 -1.18 8.12 -4.87
N HIS A 23 -1.35 9.26 -4.20
CA HIS A 23 -2.49 10.15 -4.40
C HIS A 23 -2.59 10.59 -5.88
N ALA A 24 -1.50 11.05 -6.48
CA ALA A 24 -1.51 11.48 -7.88
C ALA A 24 -1.86 10.34 -8.87
N LEU A 25 -1.48 9.10 -8.55
CA LEU A 25 -1.75 7.94 -9.39
C LEU A 25 -3.16 7.34 -9.20
N THR A 26 -3.76 7.48 -8.02
CA THR A 26 -4.99 6.75 -7.65
C THR A 26 -6.15 7.67 -7.27
N GLY A 27 -5.88 8.92 -6.89
CA GLY A 27 -6.86 9.85 -6.34
C GLY A 27 -7.26 9.57 -4.90
N ARG A 28 -6.68 8.55 -4.24
CA ARG A 28 -7.00 8.15 -2.86
C ARG A 28 -6.52 9.19 -1.85
N VAL A 29 -7.27 9.38 -0.77
CA VAL A 29 -7.03 10.38 0.29
C VAL A 29 -7.60 9.89 1.62
N GLY A 30 -7.26 10.56 2.72
CA GLY A 30 -7.85 10.29 4.03
C GLY A 30 -7.53 8.86 4.51
N GLU A 31 -8.55 8.14 4.98
CA GLU A 31 -8.36 6.77 5.50
C GLU A 31 -7.98 5.75 4.41
N ASP A 32 -8.28 6.06 3.14
CA ASP A 32 -7.90 5.23 2.01
C ASP A 32 -6.43 5.39 1.61
N LEU A 33 -5.71 6.36 2.19
CA LEU A 33 -4.30 6.63 1.89
C LEU A 33 -3.57 7.13 3.13
N VAL A 34 -2.82 6.24 3.78
CA VAL A 34 -2.17 6.53 5.07
C VAL A 34 -0.66 6.30 4.97
N ALA A 35 0.11 7.38 5.13
CA ALA A 35 1.55 7.30 5.36
C ALA A 35 1.83 6.71 6.74
N MET A 36 2.76 5.76 6.80
CA MET A 36 3.17 5.09 8.04
C MET A 36 4.65 4.76 7.98
N ARG A 37 5.28 4.48 9.12
CA ARG A 37 6.72 4.19 9.16
C ARG A 37 7.11 3.14 8.11
N GLY A 38 8.00 3.51 7.19
CA GLY A 38 8.54 2.64 6.15
C GLY A 38 7.66 2.44 4.92
N GLY A 39 6.53 3.16 4.77
CA GLY A 39 5.72 3.06 3.56
C GLY A 39 4.36 3.72 3.62
N VAL A 40 3.51 3.35 2.66
CA VAL A 40 2.14 3.88 2.52
C VAL A 40 1.15 2.71 2.43
N ARG A 41 0.07 2.79 3.21
CA ARG A 41 -1.10 1.92 3.03
C ARG A 41 -2.11 2.61 2.13
N VAL A 42 -2.66 1.91 1.15
CA VAL A 42 -3.69 2.44 0.26
C VAL A 42 -4.79 1.41 0.00
N ARG A 43 -6.05 1.86 0.02
CA ARG A 43 -7.22 1.10 -0.47
C ARG A 43 -7.35 1.30 -1.97
N ALA A 44 -7.30 0.22 -2.74
CA ALA A 44 -7.23 0.33 -4.20
C ALA A 44 -7.82 -0.90 -4.89
N ASP A 45 -8.21 -0.77 -6.14
CA ASP A 45 -8.62 -1.91 -6.97
C ASP A 45 -7.43 -2.55 -7.72
N TRP A 46 -7.70 -3.63 -8.45
CA TRP A 46 -6.67 -4.32 -9.26
C TRP A 46 -6.03 -3.43 -10.34
N ARG A 47 -6.80 -2.52 -10.94
CA ARG A 47 -6.29 -1.62 -11.98
C ARG A 47 -5.32 -0.61 -11.36
N GLU A 48 -5.67 -0.07 -10.20
CA GLU A 48 -4.79 0.79 -9.42
C GLU A 48 -3.55 0.04 -8.93
N ALA A 49 -3.67 -1.21 -8.49
CA ALA A 49 -2.51 -2.03 -8.11
C ALA A 49 -1.51 -2.21 -9.28
N LEU A 50 -2.00 -2.50 -10.49
CA LEU A 50 -1.17 -2.58 -11.69
C LEU A 50 -0.57 -1.22 -12.07
N ARG A 51 -1.37 -0.14 -11.95
CA ARG A 51 -0.92 1.24 -12.21
C ARG A 51 0.21 1.64 -11.27
N LEU A 52 0.11 1.31 -9.98
CA LEU A 52 1.14 1.57 -8.99
C LEU A 52 2.43 0.81 -9.31
N ASN A 53 2.35 -0.46 -9.73
CA ASN A 53 3.52 -1.23 -10.16
C ASN A 53 4.23 -0.61 -11.37
N LEU A 54 3.48 -0.06 -12.33
CA LEU A 54 4.04 0.49 -13.56
C LEU A 54 4.62 1.91 -13.38
N HIS A 55 4.08 2.68 -12.45
CA HIS A 55 4.32 4.13 -12.42
C HIS A 55 4.93 4.67 -11.12
N SER A 56 4.86 3.93 -10.01
CA SER A 56 5.51 4.38 -8.78
C SER A 56 7.03 4.41 -8.95
N ARG A 57 7.66 5.49 -8.53
CA ARG A 57 9.12 5.66 -8.57
C ARG A 57 9.75 5.61 -7.19
N LEU A 58 8.93 5.73 -6.14
CA LEU A 58 9.37 5.74 -4.75
C LEU A 58 9.08 4.42 -4.03
N ALA A 59 8.03 3.69 -4.42
CA ALA A 59 7.72 2.40 -3.82
C ALA A 59 8.75 1.35 -4.25
N GLN A 60 9.18 0.53 -3.31
CA GLN A 60 10.07 -0.59 -3.57
C GLN A 60 9.31 -1.81 -4.09
N ARG A 61 8.05 -1.98 -3.64
CA ARG A 61 7.13 -3.07 -3.99
C ARG A 61 5.68 -2.59 -3.86
N VAL A 62 4.75 -3.32 -4.47
CA VAL A 62 3.30 -3.17 -4.23
C VAL A 62 2.80 -4.50 -3.67
N LEU A 63 2.50 -4.52 -2.37
CA LEU A 63 2.11 -5.74 -1.66
C LEU A 63 0.61 -5.72 -1.37
N ILE A 64 -0.05 -6.87 -1.53
CA ILE A 64 -1.45 -7.07 -1.17
C ILE A 64 -1.49 -7.71 0.23
N GLU A 65 -2.26 -7.14 1.14
CA GLU A 65 -2.55 -7.77 2.43
C GLU A 65 -3.59 -8.89 2.23
N LEU A 66 -3.17 -10.14 2.38
CA LEU A 66 -4.05 -11.31 2.21
C LEU A 66 -4.81 -11.67 3.48
N ALA A 67 -4.17 -11.52 4.65
CA ALA A 67 -4.75 -11.83 5.94
C ALA A 67 -4.02 -11.06 7.05
N HIS A 68 -4.75 -10.75 8.12
CA HIS A 68 -4.20 -10.22 9.36
C HIS A 68 -4.92 -10.90 10.54
N ALA A 69 -4.19 -11.72 11.28
CA ALA A 69 -4.72 -12.46 12.43
C ALA A 69 -3.62 -12.67 13.49
N PRO A 70 -3.98 -12.85 14.77
CA PRO A 70 -3.04 -13.30 15.78
C PRO A 70 -2.41 -14.65 15.40
N TYR A 71 -1.12 -14.81 15.67
CA TYR A 71 -0.38 -16.04 15.47
C TYR A 71 0.29 -16.45 16.79
N ARG A 72 -0.20 -17.53 17.41
CA ARG A 72 0.29 -18.04 18.70
C ARG A 72 1.09 -19.32 18.53
N ASN A 73 0.68 -20.18 17.60
CA ASN A 73 1.38 -21.42 17.26
C ASN A 73 1.08 -21.83 15.82
N GLU A 74 1.73 -22.89 15.34
CA GLU A 74 1.68 -23.36 13.96
C GLU A 74 0.28 -23.83 13.50
N HIS A 75 -0.66 -24.06 14.40
CA HIS A 75 -2.06 -24.42 14.05
C HIS A 75 -2.90 -23.18 13.68
N ASP A 76 -2.37 -21.98 13.89
CA ASP A 76 -3.05 -20.73 13.53
C ASP A 76 -2.76 -20.31 12.06
N LEU A 77 -1.92 -21.06 11.33
CA LEU A 77 -1.59 -20.86 9.90
C LEU A 77 -2.35 -21.84 9.00
#